data_AF-A0A1G1T8C6-F1
#
_entry.id   AF-A0A1G1T8C6-F1
#
_cell.length_a   1.000
_cell.length_b   1.000
_cell.length_c   1.000
_cell.angle_alpha   90.00
_cell.angle_beta   90.00
_cell.angle_gamma   90.00
#
_symmetry.space_group_name_H-M   'P 1'
#
loop_
_entity.id
_entity.type
_entity.pdbx_description
1 polymer ?
#
loop_
_entity_poly.entity_id
_entity_poly.type
_entity_poly.pdbx_seq_one_letter_code
_entity_poly.pdbx_strand_id
1 'polypeptide(L)'
;MNSLANIGETVQSPEFQARFDDVVSGTARRNHSYIVYKDAQKRTVREYPATEEIFEVSADDKTLTLLSVHGVPVAPADAIVVEATPYRFPQPVLAAH
;
A
#
# COMPACT_ATOMS: atom_id res chain seq x y z
N MET A 1 28.58 -15.40 -17.97
CA MET A 1 27.67 -15.57 -16.81
C MET A 1 27.52 -14.21 -16.13
N ASN A 2 26.47 -13.44 -16.48
CA ASN A 2 26.27 -12.04 -16.03
C ASN A 2 24.83 -11.74 -15.54
N SER A 3 23.99 -12.76 -15.33
CA SER A 3 22.54 -12.53 -15.17
C SER A 3 22.11 -11.87 -13.87
N LEU A 4 22.91 -11.91 -12.78
CA LEU A 4 22.50 -11.29 -11.50
C LEU A 4 22.86 -9.80 -11.42
N ALA A 5 23.96 -9.37 -12.04
CA ALA A 5 24.38 -7.96 -12.06
C ALA A 5 23.37 -7.09 -12.85
N ASN A 6 22.83 -7.62 -13.95
CA ASN A 6 21.83 -6.93 -14.77
C ASN A 6 20.45 -6.85 -14.11
N ILE A 7 20.13 -7.72 -13.15
CA ILE A 7 18.83 -7.67 -12.45
C ILE A 7 18.76 -6.39 -11.62
N GLY A 8 19.86 -6.00 -10.94
CA GLY A 8 19.92 -4.78 -10.15
C GLY A 8 19.58 -3.53 -10.98
N GLU A 9 20.18 -3.40 -12.16
CA GLU A 9 19.90 -2.28 -13.08
C GLU A 9 18.47 -2.35 -13.63
N THR A 10 17.98 -3.55 -13.92
CA THR A 10 16.62 -3.75 -14.44
C THR A 10 15.56 -3.35 -13.40
N VAL A 11 15.72 -3.76 -12.13
CA VAL A 11 14.75 -3.41 -11.07
C VAL A 11 14.81 -1.94 -10.70
N GLN A 12 15.93 -1.26 -10.92
CA GLN A 12 16.07 0.18 -10.73
C GLN A 12 15.60 0.99 -11.93
N SER A 13 15.28 0.36 -13.07
CA SER A 13 14.83 1.07 -14.25
C SER A 13 13.46 1.74 -14.03
N PRO A 14 13.23 2.96 -14.55
CA PRO A 14 11.94 3.64 -14.43
C PRO A 14 10.79 2.83 -15.03
N GLU A 15 11.05 2.09 -16.12
CA GLU A 15 10.05 1.22 -16.76
C GLU A 15 9.61 0.07 -15.85
N PHE A 16 10.58 -0.59 -15.20
CA PHE A 16 10.26 -1.66 -14.26
C PHE A 16 9.47 -1.13 -13.06
N GLN A 17 9.90 0.00 -12.48
CA GLN A 17 9.21 0.61 -11.35
C GLN A 17 7.77 0.98 -11.73
N ALA A 18 7.56 1.64 -12.87
CA ALA A 18 6.23 1.99 -13.35
C ALA A 18 5.33 0.76 -13.56
N ARG A 19 5.86 -0.32 -14.16
CA ARG A 19 5.10 -1.58 -14.31
C ARG A 19 4.84 -2.27 -12.98
N PHE A 20 5.82 -2.29 -12.09
CA PHE A 20 5.68 -2.90 -10.78
C PHE A 20 4.59 -2.18 -9.98
N ASP A 21 4.63 -0.85 -9.96
CA ASP A 21 3.62 -0.02 -9.30
C ASP A 21 2.22 -0.26 -9.88
N ASP A 22 2.08 -0.33 -11.21
CA ASP A 22 0.80 -0.65 -11.86
C ASP A 22 0.29 -2.06 -11.49
N VAL A 23 1.16 -3.07 -11.47
CA VAL A 23 0.79 -4.44 -11.12
C VAL A 23 0.41 -4.56 -9.65
N VAL A 24 1.18 -3.95 -8.75
CA VAL A 24 0.94 -3.97 -7.30
C VAL A 24 -0.33 -3.20 -6.97
N SER A 25 -0.46 -1.96 -7.46
CA SER A 25 -1.65 -1.12 -7.29
C SER A 25 -2.89 -1.77 -7.88
N GLY A 26 -2.80 -2.29 -9.11
CA GLY A 26 -3.89 -3.01 -9.76
C GLY A 26 -4.32 -4.27 -9.00
N THR A 27 -3.36 -5.02 -8.43
CA THR A 27 -3.67 -6.22 -7.63
C THR A 27 -4.30 -5.85 -6.29
N ALA A 28 -3.77 -4.85 -5.59
CA ALA A 28 -4.34 -4.37 -4.33
C ALA A 28 -5.76 -3.83 -4.55
N ARG A 29 -5.99 -3.05 -5.62
CA ARG A 29 -7.31 -2.55 -6.03
C ARG A 29 -8.30 -3.70 -6.26
N ARG A 30 -7.93 -4.71 -7.06
CA ARG A 30 -8.80 -5.87 -7.37
C ARG A 30 -9.17 -6.68 -6.12
N ASN A 31 -8.28 -6.75 -5.15
CA ASN A 31 -8.47 -7.55 -3.95
C ASN A 31 -9.08 -6.75 -2.78
N HIS A 32 -9.43 -5.47 -2.97
CA HIS A 32 -9.82 -4.56 -1.88
C HIS A 32 -8.82 -4.58 -0.71
N SER A 33 -7.53 -4.62 -1.07
CA SER A 33 -6.40 -4.66 -0.14
C SER A 33 -5.66 -3.32 -0.17
N TYR A 34 -4.64 -3.22 0.68
CA TYR A 34 -3.77 -2.06 0.81
C TYR A 34 -2.31 -2.39 0.50
N ILE A 35 -1.54 -1.36 0.21
CA ILE A 35 -0.08 -1.39 0.06
C ILE A 35 0.52 -0.71 1.29
N VAL A 36 1.60 -1.26 1.85
CA VAL A 36 2.36 -0.63 2.94
C VAL A 36 3.76 -0.29 2.47
N TYR A 37 4.19 0.95 2.69
CA TYR A 37 5.53 1.41 2.33
C TYR A 37 6.03 2.52 3.27
N LYS A 38 7.31 2.89 3.11
CA LYS A 38 7.92 4.05 3.77
C LYS A 38 7.94 5.22 2.80
N ASP A 39 7.35 6.34 3.20
CA ASP A 39 7.38 7.56 2.38
C ASP A 39 8.72 8.32 2.50
N ALA A 40 8.81 9.47 1.82
CA ALA A 40 10.00 10.31 1.83
C ALA A 40 10.33 10.84 3.25
N GLN A 41 9.31 11.03 4.08
CA GLN A 41 9.39 11.45 5.48
C GLN A 41 9.65 10.28 6.44
N LYS A 42 9.88 9.06 5.94
CA LYS A 42 10.10 7.83 6.71
C LYS A 42 8.90 7.36 7.55
N ARG A 43 7.71 7.88 7.26
CA ARG A 43 6.45 7.42 7.86
C ARG A 43 6.07 6.07 7.27
N THR A 44 5.49 5.20 8.10
CA THR A 44 4.83 4.00 7.57
C THR A 44 3.49 4.43 7.00
N VAL A 45 3.27 4.19 5.71
CA VAL A 45 2.06 4.58 5.00
C VAL A 45 1.32 3.36 4.55
N ARG A 46 -0.01 3.39 4.69
CA ARG A 46 -0.94 2.41 4.15
C ARG A 46 -1.81 3.09 3.09
N GLU A 47 -1.70 2.63 1.85
CA GLU A 47 -2.47 3.14 0.72
C GLU A 47 -3.53 2.12 0.30
N TYR A 48 -4.75 2.56 0.05
CA TYR A 48 -5.86 1.76 -0.46
C TYR A 48 -6.18 2.16 -1.90
N PRO A 49 -5.62 1.47 -2.92
CA PRO A 49 -5.79 1.88 -4.31
C PRO A 49 -7.23 1.84 -4.83
N ALA A 50 -8.12 1.07 -4.19
CA ALA A 50 -9.53 0.99 -4.55
C ALA A 50 -10.32 2.27 -4.20
N THR A 51 -9.97 2.89 -3.07
CA THR A 51 -10.63 4.11 -2.57
C THR A 51 -9.76 5.36 -2.73
N GLU A 52 -8.50 5.19 -3.15
CA GLU A 52 -7.50 6.26 -3.27
C GLU A 52 -7.25 6.99 -1.94
N GLU A 53 -7.39 6.26 -0.84
CA GLU A 53 -7.12 6.74 0.51
C GLU A 53 -5.69 6.39 0.94
N ILE A 54 -5.04 7.33 1.60
CA ILE A 54 -3.68 7.16 2.12
C ILE A 54 -3.70 7.48 3.61
N PHE A 55 -3.18 6.56 4.42
CA PHE A 55 -3.09 6.70 5.87
C PHE A 55 -1.65 6.60 6.36
N GLU A 56 -1.32 7.36 7.38
CA GLU A 56 -0.15 7.10 8.22
C GLU A 56 -0.50 6.01 9.24
N VAL A 57 0.40 5.03 9.39
CA VAL A 57 0.29 3.99 10.41
C VAL A 57 1.03 4.44 11.66
N SER A 58 0.37 4.34 12.82
CA SER A 58 0.99 4.64 14.11
C SER A 58 2.18 3.72 14.41
N ALA A 59 3.10 4.17 15.28
CA ALA A 59 4.30 3.41 15.62
C ALA A 59 4.00 2.05 16.30
N ASP A 60 2.80 1.88 16.88
CA ASP A 60 2.34 0.64 17.49
C ASP A 60 1.42 -0.19 16.57
N ASP A 61 1.28 0.21 15.30
CA ASP A 61 0.43 -0.40 14.27
C ASP A 61 -1.06 -0.52 14.63
N LYS A 62 -1.54 0.22 15.65
CA LYS A 62 -2.93 0.14 16.13
C LYS A 62 -3.86 1.16 15.50
N THR A 63 -3.35 2.27 15.01
CA THR A 63 -4.18 3.33 14.44
C THR A 63 -3.69 3.78 13.08
N LEU A 64 -4.62 4.30 12.30
CA LEU A 64 -4.41 4.89 10.99
C LEU A 64 -4.87 6.34 11.03
N THR A 65 -4.01 7.27 10.63
CA THR A 65 -4.33 8.69 10.49
C THR A 65 -4.48 9.03 9.02
N LEU A 66 -5.66 9.49 8.59
CA LEU A 66 -5.93 9.81 7.20
C LEU A 66 -5.08 11.00 6.73
N LEU A 67 -4.33 10.81 5.65
CA LEU A 67 -3.46 11.81 5.03
C LEU A 67 -4.02 12.37 3.73
N SER A 68 -4.72 11.56 2.95
CA SER A 68 -5.22 11.96 1.62
C SER A 68 -6.39 11.09 1.18
N VAL A 69 -7.28 11.67 0.37
CA VAL A 69 -8.38 10.99 -0.33
C VAL A 69 -8.40 11.48 -1.78
N HIS A 70 -8.39 10.57 -2.76
CA HIS A 70 -8.38 10.92 -4.20
C HIS A 70 -7.24 11.90 -4.59
N GLY A 71 -6.08 11.73 -3.96
CA GLY A 71 -4.92 12.61 -4.15
C GLY A 71 -5.05 14.02 -3.54
N VAL A 72 -6.14 14.31 -2.83
CA VAL A 72 -6.34 15.56 -2.09
C VAL A 72 -5.85 15.38 -0.65
N PRO A 73 -4.83 16.15 -0.21
CA PRO A 73 -4.32 16.08 1.16
C PRO A 73 -5.39 16.49 2.18
N VAL A 74 -5.46 15.77 3.29
CA VAL A 74 -6.28 16.12 4.46
C VAL A 74 -5.46 17.02 5.37
N ALA A 75 -6.04 18.13 5.80
CA ALA A 75 -5.38 19.03 6.74
C ALA A 75 -5.22 18.33 8.10
N PRO A 76 -4.11 18.55 8.84
CA PRO A 76 -3.90 17.90 10.13
C PRO A 76 -5.00 18.15 11.15
N ALA A 77 -5.70 19.30 11.07
CA ALA A 77 -6.81 19.65 11.94
C ALA A 77 -8.07 18.79 11.69
N ASP A 78 -8.20 18.21 10.49
CA ASP A 78 -9.33 17.41 10.05
C ASP A 78 -8.97 15.92 9.92
N ALA A 79 -7.81 15.54 10.47
CA ALA A 79 -7.29 14.18 10.34
C ALA A 79 -8.19 13.18 11.07
N ILE A 80 -8.73 12.23 10.32
CA ILE A 80 -9.54 11.16 10.87
C ILE A 80 -8.60 10.05 11.34
N VAL A 81 -8.73 9.66 12.61
CA VAL A 81 -8.00 8.52 13.18
C VAL A 81 -8.95 7.33 13.32
N VAL A 82 -8.58 6.20 12.71
CA VAL A 82 -9.33 4.95 12.79
C VAL A 82 -8.46 3.84 13.37
N GLU A 83 -9.09 2.81 13.94
CA GLU A 83 -8.36 1.61 14.35
C GLU A 83 -7.83 0.89 13.10
N ALA A 84 -6.56 0.48 13.16
CA ALA A 84 -5.96 -0.36 12.15
C ALA A 84 -6.60 -1.76 12.26
N THR A 85 -7.62 -2.01 11.45
CA THR A 85 -8.16 -3.35 11.34
C THR A 85 -7.10 -4.24 10.69
N PRO A 86 -6.73 -5.37 11.32
CA PRO A 86 -5.82 -6.32 10.70
C PRO A 86 -6.51 -6.88 9.45
N TYR A 87 -5.79 -6.94 8.34
CA TYR A 87 -6.26 -7.62 7.13
C TYR A 87 -6.53 -9.09 7.48
N ARG A 88 -7.81 -9.47 7.58
CA ARG A 88 -8.19 -10.88 7.62
C ARG A 88 -8.29 -11.33 6.18
N PHE A 89 -7.39 -12.22 5.75
CA PHE A 89 -7.62 -12.97 4.52
C PHE A 89 -9.05 -13.56 4.61
N PRO A 90 -9.90 -13.42 3.57
CA PRO A 90 -11.09 -14.24 3.51
C PRO A 90 -10.59 -15.68 3.62
N GLN A 91 -10.96 -16.38 4.69
CA GLN A 91 -10.62 -17.79 4.79
C GLN A 91 -11.20 -18.45 3.55
N PRO A 92 -10.41 -19.25 2.80
CA PRO A 92 -10.99 -20.04 1.73
C PRO A 92 -12.12 -20.83 2.38
N VAL A 93 -13.35 -20.59 1.93
CA VAL A 93 -14.47 -21.44 2.28
C VAL A 93 -14.06 -22.79 1.72
N LEU A 94 -13.54 -23.68 2.57
CA LEU A 94 -13.36 -25.07 2.23
C LEU A 94 -14.75 -25.55 1.86
N ALA A 95 -15.03 -25.61 0.56
CA ALA A 95 -16.22 -26.25 0.06
C ALA A 95 -16.18 -27.67 0.61
N ALA A 96 -17.08 -27.96 1.54
CA ALA A 96 -17.29 -29.31 2.01
C ALA A 96 -17.69 -30.14 0.79
N HIS A 97 -16.77 -31.02 0.36
CA HIS A 97 -17.05 -32.10 -0.57
C HIS A 97 -17.59 -33.30 0.20
#